data_AF-A0A9E6JJG1-F1
#
_entry.id   AF-A0A9E6JJG1-F1
#
_cell.length_a   1.000
_cell.length_b   1.000
_cell.length_c   1.000
_cell.angle_alpha   90.00
_cell.angle_beta   90.00
_cell.angle_gamma   90.00
#
_symmetry.space_group_name_H-M   'P 1'
#
loop_
_entity.id
_entity.type
_entity.pdbx_description
1 polymer ?
#
loop_
_entity_poly.entity_id
_entity_poly.type
_entity_poly.pdbx_seq_one_letter_code
_entity_poly.pdbx_strand_id
1 'polypeptide(L)'
;MLTALALGLAVSAGFLAWRKPALSVALVIFMNPFDWPVAVGPLTVYSNELLLTGLFLGWLTQLAWNRGWKKVAWPDLVWALPYTAALLFSSANAAYAPDVFKQTLRFAEMALLAAWVAQACKVERDTLDNLRLLIGMGLISALVGLVQTAQGPQAALHAGQGLLTLYQGAVLRAYGTFGHPNQLAGYLILILPVTAVEVLNRSPWRARLFPGLSLLVMAAALLLTFSRGA
;
A
#
# COMPACT_ATOMS: atom_id res chain seq x y z
N MET A 1 20.66 6.02 -11.65
CA MET A 1 20.72 5.47 -10.26
C MET A 1 19.37 4.94 -9.78
N LEU A 2 18.29 5.73 -9.81
CA LEU A 2 16.95 5.31 -9.32
C LEU A 2 16.34 4.12 -10.08
N THR A 3 16.52 4.01 -11.40
CA THR A 3 16.05 2.85 -12.18
C THR A 3 16.73 1.54 -11.73
N ALA A 4 18.04 1.58 -11.50
CA ALA A 4 18.78 0.40 -11.03
C ALA A 4 18.34 -0.02 -9.63
N LEU A 5 18.04 0.94 -8.76
CA LEU A 5 17.47 0.68 -7.44
C LEU A 5 16.09 -0.02 -7.55
N ALA A 6 15.20 0.51 -8.38
CA ALA A 6 13.87 -0.08 -8.57
C ALA A 6 13.92 -1.51 -9.15
N LEU A 7 14.81 -1.76 -10.11
CA LEU A 7 15.05 -3.10 -10.64
C LEU A 7 15.65 -4.04 -9.57
N GLY A 8 16.59 -3.55 -8.77
CA GLY A 8 17.16 -4.30 -7.65
C GLY A 8 16.09 -4.68 -6.61
N LEU A 9 15.16 -3.77 -6.31
CA LEU A 9 14.01 -4.02 -5.44
C LEU A 9 13.06 -5.06 -6.05
N ALA A 10 12.74 -4.97 -7.33
CA ALA A 10 11.92 -5.96 -8.03
C ALA A 10 12.54 -7.36 -7.98
N VAL A 11 13.83 -7.48 -8.27
CA VAL A 11 14.56 -8.76 -8.17
C VAL A 11 14.55 -9.29 -6.73
N SER A 12 14.77 -8.41 -5.75
CA SER A 12 14.73 -8.77 -4.33
C SER A 12 13.34 -9.25 -3.91
N ALA A 13 12.27 -8.58 -4.36
CA ALA A 13 10.90 -8.97 -4.09
C ALA A 13 10.57 -10.35 -4.67
N GLY A 14 11.01 -10.63 -5.91
CA GLY A 14 10.84 -11.95 -6.51
C GLY A 14 11.60 -13.04 -5.78
N PHE A 15 12.87 -12.78 -5.41
CA PHE A 15 13.67 -13.73 -4.64
C PHE A 15 13.06 -14.01 -3.25
N LEU A 16 12.61 -12.96 -2.56
CA LEU A 16 11.94 -13.09 -1.26
C LEU A 16 10.60 -13.81 -1.40
N ALA A 17 9.80 -13.49 -2.42
CA ALA A 17 8.55 -14.21 -2.66
C ALA A 17 8.80 -15.71 -2.86
N TRP A 18 9.86 -16.07 -3.60
CA TRP A 18 10.23 -17.46 -3.82
C TRP A 18 10.74 -18.17 -2.54
N ARG A 19 11.52 -17.49 -1.70
CA ARG A 19 12.23 -18.11 -0.55
C ARG A 19 11.60 -17.90 0.81
N LYS A 20 11.08 -16.71 1.09
CA LYS A 20 10.54 -16.24 2.38
C LYS A 20 9.33 -15.32 2.16
N PRO A 21 8.14 -15.89 1.89
CA PRO A 21 6.95 -15.13 1.51
C PRO A 21 6.59 -13.97 2.44
N ALA A 22 6.72 -14.12 3.77
CA ALA A 22 6.38 -13.03 4.69
C ALA A 22 7.33 -11.83 4.57
N LEU A 23 8.61 -12.06 4.27
CA LEU A 23 9.55 -10.95 4.02
C LEU A 23 9.23 -10.21 2.72
N SER A 24 8.64 -10.88 1.73
CA SER A 24 8.16 -10.18 0.53
C SER A 24 6.97 -9.27 0.85
N VAL A 25 6.07 -9.71 1.75
CA VAL A 25 4.97 -8.88 2.25
C VAL A 25 5.51 -7.70 3.04
N ALA A 26 6.48 -7.94 3.93
CA ALA A 26 7.16 -6.88 4.68
C ALA A 26 7.78 -5.83 3.74
N LEU A 27 8.44 -6.27 2.67
CA LEU A 27 9.04 -5.38 1.68
C LEU A 27 7.98 -4.54 0.96
N VAL A 28 6.84 -5.12 0.56
CA VAL A 28 5.73 -4.37 -0.05
C VAL A 28 5.15 -3.35 0.93
N ILE A 29 4.91 -3.73 2.19
CA ILE A 29 4.42 -2.82 3.23
C ILE A 29 5.40 -1.66 3.42
N PHE A 30 6.70 -1.96 3.51
CA PHE A 30 7.74 -0.96 3.70
C PHE A 30 7.84 0.00 2.51
N MET A 31 7.69 -0.51 1.28
CA MET A 31 7.88 0.29 0.07
C MET A 31 6.65 1.04 -0.39
N ASN A 32 5.45 0.62 0.00
CA ASN A 32 4.20 1.25 -0.41
C ASN A 32 4.22 2.80 -0.24
N PRO A 33 4.64 3.36 0.92
CA PRO A 33 4.66 4.81 1.10
C PRO A 33 5.72 5.54 0.26
N PHE A 34 6.69 4.83 -0.33
CA PHE A 34 7.79 5.41 -1.09
C PHE A 34 7.69 5.00 -2.55
N ASP A 35 6.86 5.73 -3.31
CA ASP A 35 6.72 5.49 -4.74
C ASP A 35 7.33 6.62 -5.56
N TRP A 36 8.06 6.27 -6.62
CA TRP A 36 8.65 7.23 -7.53
C TRP A 36 8.56 6.76 -8.99
N PRO A 37 8.48 7.69 -9.95
CA PRO A 37 8.47 7.35 -11.36
C PRO A 37 9.84 6.84 -11.82
N VAL A 38 9.82 5.78 -12.62
CA VAL A 38 10.97 5.11 -13.22
C VAL A 38 10.76 5.06 -14.73
N ALA A 39 11.69 5.65 -15.47
CA ALA A 39 11.68 5.54 -16.93
C ALA A 39 12.13 4.13 -17.35
N VAL A 40 11.28 3.45 -18.12
CA VAL A 40 11.53 2.15 -18.72
C VAL A 40 11.30 2.29 -20.24
N GLY A 41 12.36 2.68 -20.95
CA GLY A 41 12.26 3.01 -22.38
C GLY A 41 11.32 4.21 -22.60
N PRO A 42 10.29 4.10 -23.46
CA PRO A 42 9.32 5.18 -23.70
C PRO A 42 8.23 5.28 -22.63
N LEU A 43 8.17 4.34 -21.69
CA LEU A 43 7.13 4.28 -20.65
C LEU A 43 7.66 4.80 -19.32
N THR A 44 6.80 5.47 -18.57
CA THR A 44 7.03 5.80 -17.15
C THR A 44 6.22 4.82 -16.32
N VAL A 45 6.93 4.04 -15.51
CA VAL A 45 6.39 3.01 -14.61
C VAL A 45 6.73 3.44 -13.18
N TYR A 46 5.91 3.10 -12.19
CA TYR A 46 6.19 3.42 -10.80
C TYR A 46 7.03 2.33 -10.13
N SER A 47 7.86 2.71 -9.16
CA SER A 47 8.71 1.77 -8.43
C SER A 47 7.93 0.62 -7.77
N ASN A 48 6.73 0.90 -7.24
CA ASN A 48 5.86 -0.11 -6.67
C ASN A 48 5.33 -1.11 -7.71
N GLU A 49 5.09 -0.68 -8.95
CA GLU A 49 4.65 -1.58 -10.03
C GLU A 49 5.76 -2.56 -10.42
N LEU A 50 7.01 -2.07 -10.46
CA LEU A 50 8.18 -2.94 -10.68
C LEU A 50 8.37 -3.92 -9.52
N LEU A 51 8.21 -3.45 -8.28
CA LEU A 51 8.27 -4.29 -7.08
C LEU A 51 7.23 -5.43 -7.15
N LEU A 52 5.97 -5.09 -7.45
CA LEU A 52 4.88 -6.06 -7.58
C LEU A 52 5.10 -7.03 -8.74
N THR A 53 5.63 -6.54 -9.86
CA THR A 53 6.00 -7.41 -11.00
C THR A 53 7.03 -8.45 -10.57
N GLY A 54 8.09 -8.03 -9.87
CA GLY A 54 9.11 -8.93 -9.34
C GLY A 54 8.52 -9.97 -8.37
N LEU A 55 7.68 -9.52 -7.45
CA LEU A 55 6.95 -10.39 -6.51
C LEU A 55 6.10 -11.43 -7.25
N PHE A 56 5.29 -11.03 -8.24
CA PHE A 56 4.43 -11.95 -8.97
C PHE A 56 5.24 -12.96 -9.79
N LEU A 57 6.36 -12.57 -10.38
CA LEU A 57 7.27 -13.50 -11.05
C LEU A 57 7.84 -14.52 -10.06
N GLY A 58 8.28 -14.07 -8.88
CA GLY A 58 8.75 -14.96 -7.81
C GLY A 58 7.66 -15.94 -7.35
N TRP A 59 6.44 -15.45 -7.17
CA TRP A 59 5.29 -16.30 -6.84
C TRP A 59 4.96 -17.31 -7.93
N LEU A 60 4.93 -16.90 -9.21
CA LEU A 60 4.69 -17.79 -10.34
C LEU A 60 5.75 -18.90 -10.43
N THR A 61 7.04 -18.56 -10.20
CA THR A 61 8.10 -19.58 -10.17
C THR A 61 7.94 -20.56 -9.02
N GLN A 62 7.45 -20.10 -7.87
CA GLN A 62 7.14 -20.95 -6.72
C GLN A 62 6.00 -21.92 -7.02
N LEU A 63 4.94 -21.44 -7.70
CA LEU A 63 3.82 -22.24 -8.17
C LEU A 63 4.27 -23.29 -9.20
N ALA A 64 5.07 -22.90 -10.19
CA ALA A 64 5.59 -23.81 -11.21
C ALA A 64 6.47 -24.93 -10.62
N TRP A 65 7.15 -24.66 -9.49
CA TRP A 65 8.04 -25.62 -8.83
C TRP A 65 7.38 -26.39 -7.66
N ASN A 66 6.07 -26.24 -7.45
CA ASN A 66 5.30 -26.86 -6.35
C ASN A 66 5.90 -26.64 -4.95
N ARG A 67 6.65 -25.55 -4.72
CA ARG A 67 7.22 -25.26 -3.40
C ARG A 67 6.26 -24.43 -2.57
N GLY A 68 5.82 -24.93 -1.42
CA GLY A 68 5.07 -24.10 -0.46
C GLY A 68 3.66 -23.69 -0.92
N TRP A 69 3.08 -24.40 -1.89
CA TRP A 69 1.69 -24.19 -2.30
C TRP A 69 0.75 -24.61 -1.17
N LYS A 70 0.32 -23.64 -0.37
CA LYS A 70 -0.93 -23.76 0.40
C LYS A 70 -2.04 -23.18 -0.45
N LYS A 71 -3.04 -24.00 -0.77
CA LYS A 71 -4.15 -23.56 -1.64
C LYS A 71 -4.77 -22.30 -1.05
N VAL A 72 -4.85 -21.25 -1.87
CA VAL A 72 -5.76 -20.14 -1.59
C VAL A 72 -7.16 -20.75 -1.60
N ALA A 73 -7.81 -20.68 -0.45
CA ALA A 73 -9.13 -21.25 -0.28
C ALA A 73 -10.14 -20.27 -0.86
N TRP A 74 -11.24 -20.78 -1.40
CA TRP A 74 -12.34 -19.95 -1.92
C TRP A 74 -12.76 -18.81 -0.96
N PRO A 75 -12.89 -19.03 0.37
CA PRO A 75 -13.22 -17.97 1.31
C PRO A 75 -12.24 -16.78 1.32
N ASP A 76 -10.98 -17.00 0.96
CA ASP A 76 -9.97 -15.93 0.92
C ASP A 76 -10.18 -14.97 -0.26
N LEU A 77 -10.99 -15.35 -1.25
CA LEU A 77 -11.24 -14.59 -2.49
C LEU A 77 -12.70 -14.17 -2.69
N VAL A 78 -13.62 -14.57 -1.79
CA VAL A 78 -15.05 -14.23 -1.90
C VAL A 78 -15.27 -12.71 -1.97
N TRP A 79 -14.42 -11.92 -1.29
CA TRP A 79 -14.48 -10.46 -1.32
C TRP A 79 -14.27 -9.87 -2.73
N ALA A 80 -13.58 -10.59 -3.62
CA ALA A 80 -13.30 -10.13 -4.97
C ALA A 80 -14.52 -10.27 -5.90
N LEU A 81 -15.48 -11.15 -5.58
CA LEU A 81 -16.68 -11.42 -6.39
C LEU A 81 -17.58 -10.19 -6.60
N PRO A 82 -18.02 -9.46 -5.55
CA PRO A 82 -18.86 -8.28 -5.76
C PRO A 82 -18.14 -7.21 -6.59
N TYR A 83 -16.83 -7.05 -6.39
CA TYR A 83 -16.06 -6.09 -7.18
C TYR A 83 -15.91 -6.54 -8.64
N THR A 84 -15.66 -7.84 -8.88
CA THR A 84 -15.59 -8.40 -10.23
C THR A 84 -16.93 -8.24 -10.95
N ALA A 85 -18.05 -8.50 -10.26
CA ALA A 85 -19.39 -8.30 -10.80
C ALA A 85 -19.66 -6.82 -11.13
N ALA A 86 -19.30 -5.90 -10.23
CA ALA A 86 -19.41 -4.47 -10.47
C ALA A 86 -18.55 -4.01 -11.66
N LEU A 87 -17.35 -4.56 -11.79
CA LEU A 87 -16.43 -4.24 -12.86
C LEU A 87 -16.94 -4.76 -14.22
N LEU A 88 -17.47 -5.98 -14.27
CA LEU A 88 -18.12 -6.53 -15.47
C LEU A 88 -19.34 -5.70 -15.87
N PHE A 89 -20.18 -5.33 -14.90
CA PHE A 89 -21.36 -4.48 -15.14
C PHE A 89 -20.96 -3.09 -15.65
N SER A 90 -19.94 -2.47 -15.05
CA SER A 90 -19.41 -1.18 -15.49
C SER A 90 -18.80 -1.27 -16.89
N SER A 91 -18.08 -2.36 -17.18
CA SER A 91 -17.46 -2.61 -18.49
C SER A 91 -18.50 -2.77 -19.60
N ALA A 92 -19.63 -3.42 -19.31
CA ALA A 92 -20.72 -3.62 -20.27
C ALA A 92 -21.38 -2.30 -20.71
N ASN A 93 -21.28 -1.25 -19.89
CA ASN A 93 -21.89 0.06 -20.13
C ASN A 93 -20.86 1.17 -20.42
N ALA A 94 -19.60 0.80 -20.68
CA ALA A 94 -18.54 1.78 -20.75
C ALA A 94 -18.48 2.51 -22.10
N ALA A 95 -18.44 3.84 -22.03
CA ALA A 95 -18.22 4.69 -23.20
C ALA A 95 -16.77 4.69 -23.70
N TYR A 96 -15.80 4.34 -22.84
CA TYR A 96 -14.37 4.41 -23.13
C TYR A 96 -13.64 3.12 -22.75
N ALA A 97 -13.38 2.27 -23.74
CA ALA A 97 -12.70 0.98 -23.55
C ALA A 97 -11.29 1.07 -22.91
N PRO A 98 -10.44 2.09 -23.20
CA PRO A 98 -9.12 2.18 -22.58
C PRO A 98 -9.16 2.36 -21.05
N ASP A 99 -10.12 3.14 -20.54
CA ASP A 99 -10.26 3.38 -19.10
C ASP A 99 -10.72 2.12 -18.37
N VAL A 100 -11.67 1.39 -18.95
CA VAL A 100 -12.10 0.08 -18.43
C VAL A 100 -10.94 -0.89 -18.35
N PHE A 101 -10.16 -0.99 -19.42
CA PHE A 101 -9.01 -1.89 -19.45
C PHE A 101 -8.02 -1.55 -18.33
N LYS A 102 -7.71 -0.26 -18.14
CA LYS A 102 -6.81 0.20 -17.08
C LYS A 102 -7.35 -0.12 -15.68
N GLN A 103 -8.64 0.10 -15.43
CA GLN A 103 -9.28 -0.23 -14.15
C GLN A 103 -9.31 -1.74 -13.89
N THR A 104 -9.56 -2.53 -14.94
CA THR A 104 -9.54 -4.00 -14.88
C THR A 104 -8.15 -4.51 -14.50
N LEU A 105 -7.11 -3.97 -15.13
CA LEU A 105 -5.73 -4.34 -14.84
C LEU A 105 -5.36 -4.02 -13.39
N ARG A 106 -5.75 -2.84 -12.90
CA ARG A 106 -5.53 -2.45 -11.49
C ARG A 106 -6.26 -3.35 -10.51
N PHE A 107 -7.50 -3.71 -10.81
CA PHE A 107 -8.23 -4.65 -9.97
C PHE A 107 -7.55 -6.02 -9.95
N ALA A 108 -7.14 -6.54 -11.11
CA ALA A 108 -6.42 -7.81 -11.20
C ALA A 108 -5.11 -7.78 -10.40
N GLU A 109 -4.34 -6.69 -10.50
CA GLU A 109 -3.13 -6.46 -9.71
C GLU A 109 -3.39 -6.52 -8.20
N MET A 110 -4.42 -5.80 -7.72
CA MET A 110 -4.80 -5.80 -6.30
C MET A 110 -5.32 -7.17 -5.83
N ALA A 111 -6.09 -7.87 -6.68
CA ALA A 111 -6.57 -9.22 -6.39
C ALA A 111 -5.43 -10.24 -6.28
N LEU A 112 -4.44 -10.15 -7.18
CA LEU A 112 -3.23 -10.98 -7.12
C LEU A 112 -2.41 -10.69 -5.87
N LEU A 113 -2.23 -9.42 -5.51
CA LEU A 113 -1.53 -9.03 -4.29
C LEU A 113 -2.25 -9.56 -3.04
N ALA A 114 -3.57 -9.42 -2.96
CA ALA A 114 -4.36 -9.94 -1.85
C ALA A 114 -4.28 -11.48 -1.75
N ALA A 115 -4.37 -12.19 -2.88
CA ALA A 115 -4.19 -13.64 -2.92
C ALA A 115 -2.79 -14.06 -2.45
N TRP A 116 -1.76 -13.33 -2.88
CA TRP A 116 -0.39 -13.55 -2.44
C TRP A 116 -0.24 -13.34 -0.92
N VAL A 117 -0.72 -12.23 -0.38
CA VAL A 117 -0.67 -11.93 1.06
C VAL A 117 -1.40 -13.02 1.86
N ALA A 118 -2.59 -13.44 1.41
CA ALA A 118 -3.33 -14.53 2.05
C ALA A 118 -2.55 -15.84 2.06
N GLN A 119 -1.86 -16.18 0.97
CA GLN A 119 -1.00 -17.35 0.91
C GLN A 119 0.24 -17.21 1.80
N ALA A 120 0.96 -16.09 1.72
CA ALA A 120 2.18 -15.83 2.48
C ALA A 120 1.93 -15.93 3.99
N CYS A 121 0.82 -15.35 4.47
CA CYS A 121 0.39 -15.43 5.87
C CYS A 121 -0.04 -16.84 6.32
N LYS A 122 -0.35 -17.76 5.40
CA LYS A 122 -0.62 -19.17 5.72
C LYS A 122 0.67 -19.99 5.78
N VAL A 123 1.69 -19.62 5.03
CA VAL A 123 2.96 -20.34 4.95
C VAL A 123 3.85 -20.00 6.15
N GLU A 124 3.93 -18.73 6.53
CA GLU A 124 4.79 -18.24 7.62
C GLU A 124 3.97 -17.64 8.77
N ARG A 125 4.46 -17.75 10.01
CA ARG A 125 3.76 -17.27 11.22
C ARG A 125 3.99 -15.78 11.52
N ASP A 126 4.74 -15.08 10.68
CA ASP A 126 5.23 -13.71 10.93
C ASP A 126 4.17 -12.61 10.67
N THR A 127 2.89 -12.99 10.60
CA THR A 127 1.75 -12.09 10.36
C THR A 127 1.68 -10.94 11.35
N LEU A 128 2.05 -11.16 12.61
CA LEU A 128 2.05 -10.12 13.64
C LEU A 128 3.16 -9.08 13.44
N ASP A 129 4.31 -9.49 12.92
CA ASP A 129 5.41 -8.56 12.64
C ASP A 129 5.12 -7.75 11.38
N ASN A 130 4.50 -8.35 10.37
CA ASN A 130 3.96 -7.62 9.22
C ASN A 130 2.89 -6.60 9.63
N LEU A 131 2.00 -6.96 10.57
CA LEU A 131 1.03 -6.02 11.11
C LEU A 131 1.69 -4.85 11.84
N ARG A 132 2.69 -5.13 12.69
CA ARG A 132 3.45 -4.07 13.39
C ARG A 132 4.19 -3.17 12.42
N LEU A 133 4.76 -3.74 11.36
CA LEU A 133 5.40 -2.98 10.29
C LEU A 133 4.38 -2.10 9.56
N LEU A 134 3.19 -2.63 9.24
CA LEU A 134 2.13 -1.85 8.60
C LEU A 134 1.72 -0.64 9.46
N ILE A 135 1.52 -0.85 10.76
CA ILE A 135 1.21 0.22 11.71
C ILE A 135 2.39 1.22 11.79
N GLY A 136 3.63 0.72 11.83
CA GLY A 136 4.84 1.55 11.85
C GLY A 136 4.98 2.43 10.60
N MET A 137 4.72 1.87 9.41
CA MET A 137 4.73 2.61 8.16
C MET A 137 3.59 3.63 8.07
N GLY A 138 2.41 3.29 8.61
CA GLY A 138 1.31 4.23 8.82
C GLY A 138 1.72 5.41 9.70
N LEU A 139 2.35 5.13 10.84
CA LEU A 139 2.86 6.15 11.77
C LEU A 139 3.91 7.05 11.10
N ILE A 140 4.90 6.47 10.40
CA ILE A 140 5.94 7.25 9.70
C ILE A 140 5.31 8.18 8.67
N SER A 141 4.42 7.65 7.83
CA SER A 141 3.74 8.43 6.79
C SER A 141 2.91 9.57 7.39
N ALA A 142 2.22 9.30 8.50
CA ALA A 142 1.44 10.29 9.23
C ALA A 142 2.34 11.38 9.86
N LEU A 143 3.45 11.00 10.51
CA LEU A 143 4.40 11.95 11.09
C LEU A 143 5.01 12.86 10.03
N VAL A 144 5.42 12.31 8.88
CA VAL A 144 5.91 13.11 7.74
C VAL A 144 4.83 14.10 7.28
N GLY A 145 3.58 13.65 7.19
CA GLY A 145 2.45 14.50 6.81
C GLY A 145 2.19 15.64 7.80
N LEU A 146 2.25 15.36 9.10
CA LEU A 146 2.10 16.37 10.15
C LEU A 146 3.23 17.40 10.13
N VAL A 147 4.48 16.94 9.98
CA VAL A 147 5.66 17.81 9.89
C VAL A 147 5.57 18.70 8.64
N GLN A 148 5.15 18.14 7.50
CA GLN A 148 4.91 18.89 6.26
C GLN A 148 3.88 20.01 6.46
N THR A 149 2.75 19.69 7.10
CA THR A 149 1.71 20.69 7.39
C THR A 149 2.22 21.78 8.34
N ALA A 150 2.98 21.41 9.37
CA ALA A 150 3.49 22.34 10.37
C ALA A 150 4.61 23.27 9.86
N GLN A 151 5.50 22.77 9.00
CA GLN A 151 6.59 23.55 8.41
C GLN A 151 6.11 24.52 7.32
N GLY A 152 4.89 24.34 6.85
CA GLY A 152 4.33 25.20 5.81
C GLY A 152 4.90 24.89 4.41
N PRO A 153 4.55 25.72 3.42
CA PRO A 153 4.68 25.39 1.99
C PRO A 153 6.10 25.40 1.47
N GLN A 154 7.00 26.05 2.21
CA GLN A 154 8.40 26.24 1.85
C GLN A 154 9.28 25.07 2.31
N ALA A 155 8.70 24.08 3.01
CA ALA A 155 9.47 22.94 3.48
C ALA A 155 10.04 22.14 2.30
N ALA A 156 11.29 21.70 2.42
CA ALA A 156 11.93 20.82 1.43
C ALA A 156 11.14 19.51 1.22
N LEU A 157 10.32 19.12 2.21
CA LEU A 157 9.41 18.00 2.14
C LEU A 157 8.28 18.16 1.11
N HIS A 158 8.08 19.38 0.54
CA HIS A 158 7.16 19.68 -0.57
C HIS A 158 7.82 19.74 -1.93
N ALA A 159 9.12 19.46 -2.02
CA ALA A 159 9.85 19.54 -3.29
C ALA A 159 9.23 18.63 -4.37
N GLY A 160 8.93 19.21 -5.53
CA GLY A 160 8.36 18.49 -6.67
C GLY A 160 6.83 18.33 -6.65
N GLN A 161 6.13 18.88 -5.66
CA GLN A 161 4.66 18.87 -5.60
C GLN A 161 4.04 20.17 -6.11
N GLY A 162 2.88 20.08 -6.76
CA GLY A 162 2.14 21.24 -7.24
C GLY A 162 1.45 21.98 -6.10
N LEU A 163 1.66 23.30 -5.98
CA LEU A 163 1.04 24.11 -4.91
C LEU A 163 -0.49 23.96 -4.85
N LEU A 164 -1.16 23.80 -5.99
CA LEU A 164 -2.63 23.64 -6.03
C LEU A 164 -3.12 22.31 -5.44
N THR A 165 -2.31 21.24 -5.45
CA THR A 165 -2.69 19.94 -4.86
C THR A 165 -2.50 19.91 -3.35
N LEU A 166 -1.65 20.81 -2.84
CA LEU A 166 -1.26 20.89 -1.43
C LEU A 166 -2.24 21.70 -0.58
N TYR A 167 -3.04 22.57 -1.18
CA TYR A 167 -3.93 23.47 -0.44
C TYR A 167 -5.40 23.10 -0.58
N GLN A 168 -6.15 23.35 0.49
CA GLN A 168 -7.61 23.47 0.46
C GLN A 168 -8.01 24.80 1.08
N GLY A 169 -8.30 25.79 0.22
CA GLY A 169 -8.42 27.17 0.64
C GLY A 169 -7.07 27.70 1.12
N ALA A 170 -7.02 28.21 2.36
CA ALA A 170 -5.81 28.75 2.96
C ALA A 170 -4.98 27.72 3.77
N VAL A 171 -5.45 26.46 3.86
CA VAL A 171 -4.83 25.44 4.73
C VAL A 171 -4.04 24.44 3.91
N LEU A 172 -2.82 24.16 4.38
CA LEU A 172 -1.93 23.15 3.82
C LEU A 172 -2.36 21.75 4.30
N ARG A 173 -2.53 20.83 3.35
CA ARG A 173 -3.03 19.47 3.60
C ARG A 173 -1.87 18.51 3.87
N ALA A 174 -2.07 17.56 4.77
CA ALA A 174 -1.12 16.48 5.00
C ALA A 174 -1.20 15.44 3.87
N TYR A 175 -0.05 15.06 3.32
CA TYR A 175 0.05 13.98 2.32
C TYR A 175 1.21 13.01 2.58
N GLY A 176 2.11 13.33 3.52
CA GLY A 176 3.16 12.42 3.96
C GLY A 176 4.15 12.11 2.84
N THR A 177 4.46 10.84 2.66
CA THR A 177 5.35 10.37 1.59
C THR A 177 4.61 10.13 0.27
N PHE A 178 3.29 10.38 0.22
CA PHE A 178 2.48 10.16 -0.97
C PHE A 178 2.50 11.35 -1.94
N GLY A 179 2.03 11.15 -3.17
CA GLY A 179 1.94 12.23 -4.16
C GLY A 179 0.74 13.16 -3.95
N HIS A 180 -0.22 12.78 -3.11
CA HIS A 180 -1.48 13.49 -2.95
C HIS A 180 -2.14 13.24 -1.58
N PRO A 181 -2.79 14.24 -0.94
CA PRO A 181 -3.45 14.07 0.36
C PRO A 181 -4.49 12.95 0.41
N ASN A 182 -5.24 12.74 -0.69
CA ASN A 182 -6.24 11.67 -0.76
C ASN A 182 -5.61 10.27 -0.75
N GLN A 183 -4.37 10.10 -1.22
CA GLN A 183 -3.67 8.81 -1.17
C GLN A 183 -3.29 8.48 0.28
N LEU A 184 -2.74 9.46 1.02
CA LEU A 184 -2.49 9.31 2.44
C LEU A 184 -3.79 9.00 3.19
N ALA A 185 -4.86 9.74 2.91
CA ALA A 185 -6.17 9.51 3.55
C ALA A 185 -6.67 8.08 3.31
N GLY A 186 -6.66 7.60 2.05
CA GLY A 186 -7.05 6.24 1.70
C GLY A 186 -6.20 5.19 2.41
N TYR A 187 -4.88 5.41 2.49
CA TYR A 187 -3.96 4.52 3.22
C TYR A 187 -4.27 4.46 4.72
N LEU A 188 -4.48 5.61 5.37
CA LEU A 188 -4.77 5.69 6.80
C LEU A 188 -6.14 5.11 7.15
N ILE A 189 -7.17 5.35 6.33
CA ILE A 189 -8.53 4.80 6.54
C ILE A 189 -8.50 3.26 6.61
N LEU A 190 -7.63 2.61 5.84
CA LEU A 190 -7.49 1.15 5.87
C LEU A 190 -6.75 0.63 7.10
N ILE A 191 -5.77 1.39 7.61
CA ILE A 191 -4.91 0.95 8.72
C ILE A 191 -5.52 1.25 10.09
N LEU A 192 -6.26 2.35 10.22
CA LEU A 192 -6.83 2.80 11.50
C LEU A 192 -7.72 1.74 12.18
N PRO A 193 -8.68 1.06 11.50
CA PRO A 193 -9.51 0.05 12.15
C PRO A 193 -8.71 -1.12 12.70
N VAL A 194 -7.72 -1.60 11.93
CA VAL A 194 -6.85 -2.70 12.36
C VAL A 194 -5.98 -2.27 13.54
N THR A 195 -5.48 -1.04 13.52
CA THR A 195 -4.70 -0.47 14.63
C THR A 195 -5.54 -0.34 15.89
N ALA A 196 -6.81 0.08 15.78
CA ALA A 196 -7.72 0.18 16.91
C ALA A 196 -7.98 -1.18 17.55
N VAL A 197 -8.21 -2.22 16.74
CA VAL A 197 -8.35 -3.61 17.21
C VAL A 197 -7.09 -4.06 17.96
N GLU A 198 -5.89 -3.74 17.44
CA GLU A 198 -4.62 -4.08 18.08
C GLU A 198 -4.43 -3.39 19.44
N VAL A 199 -4.92 -2.16 19.60
CA VAL A 199 -4.95 -1.46 20.91
C VAL A 199 -5.83 -2.22 21.91
N LEU A 200 -7.03 -2.63 21.48
CA LEU A 200 -8.01 -3.29 22.34
C LEU A 200 -7.58 -4.69 22.77
N ASN A 201 -6.94 -5.44 21.87
CA ASN A 201 -6.58 -6.85 22.10
C ASN A 201 -5.29 -7.04 22.89
N ARG A 202 -4.43 -6.02 23.03
CA ARG A 202 -3.15 -6.17 23.73
C ARG A 202 -3.27 -6.06 25.25
N SER A 203 -2.54 -6.92 25.95
CA SER A 203 -2.32 -6.88 27.39
C SER A 203 -0.85 -7.28 27.66
N PRO A 204 -0.12 -6.63 28.58
CA PRO A 204 -0.53 -5.56 29.51
C PRO A 204 -0.64 -4.17 28.84
N TRP A 205 -1.09 -3.16 29.59
CA TRP A 205 -1.31 -1.78 29.08
C TRP A 205 -0.10 -1.19 28.34
N ARG A 206 1.13 -1.53 28.74
CA ARG A 206 2.37 -1.09 28.07
C ARG A 206 2.44 -1.55 26.62
N ALA A 207 1.92 -2.74 26.31
CA ALA A 207 1.88 -3.26 24.95
C ALA A 207 0.91 -2.49 24.03
N ARG A 208 0.01 -1.68 24.62
CA ARG A 208 -0.93 -0.81 23.91
C ARG A 208 -0.32 0.53 23.51
N LEU A 209 0.83 0.91 24.07
CA LEU A 209 1.43 2.24 23.83
C LEU A 209 1.77 2.46 22.36
N PHE A 210 2.47 1.51 21.74
CA PHE A 210 2.83 1.63 20.33
C PHE A 210 1.60 1.77 19.40
N PRO A 211 0.64 0.83 19.38
CA PRO A 211 -0.52 0.97 18.50
C PRO A 211 -1.41 2.15 18.92
N GLY A 212 -1.49 2.49 20.21
CA GLY A 212 -2.30 3.60 20.72
C GLY A 212 -1.78 4.97 20.27
N LEU A 213 -0.48 5.22 20.43
CA LEU A 213 0.15 6.44 19.93
C LEU A 213 0.08 6.51 18.41
N SER A 214 0.30 5.38 17.73
CA SER A 214 0.18 5.30 16.26
C SER A 214 -1.23 5.67 15.80
N LEU A 215 -2.26 5.15 16.47
CA LEU A 215 -3.66 5.46 16.16
C LEU A 215 -3.95 6.95 16.29
N LEU A 216 -3.50 7.59 17.37
CA LEU A 216 -3.72 9.03 17.60
C LEU A 216 -3.04 9.88 16.54
N VAL A 217 -1.78 9.59 16.23
CA VAL A 217 -1.00 10.33 15.23
C VAL A 217 -1.59 10.15 13.83
N MET A 218 -1.94 8.92 13.45
CA MET A 218 -2.59 8.62 12.17
C MET A 218 -3.96 9.30 12.06
N ALA A 219 -4.77 9.31 13.13
CA ALA A 219 -6.05 10.00 13.13
C ALA A 219 -5.89 11.52 12.96
N ALA A 220 -4.92 12.13 13.64
CA ALA A 220 -4.61 13.56 13.47
C ALA A 220 -4.17 13.88 12.04
N ALA A 221 -3.28 13.06 11.45
CA ALA A 221 -2.85 13.22 10.07
C ALA A 221 -4.02 13.07 9.09
N LEU A 222 -4.90 12.09 9.31
CA LEU A 222 -6.10 11.88 8.49
C LEU A 222 -7.01 13.12 8.49
N LEU A 223 -7.27 13.74 9.64
CA LEU A 223 -8.06 14.98 9.72
C LEU A 223 -7.42 16.11 8.90
N LEU A 224 -6.09 16.22 8.94
CA LEU A 224 -5.32 17.23 8.21
C LEU A 224 -5.12 16.92 6.72
N THR A 225 -5.49 15.72 6.26
CA THR A 225 -5.60 15.48 4.81
C THR A 225 -6.75 16.29 4.20
N PHE A 226 -7.73 16.71 5.02
CA PHE A 226 -9.00 17.32 4.60
C PHE A 226 -9.64 16.58 3.42
N SER A 227 -9.42 15.26 3.32
CA SER A 227 -10.07 14.48 2.28
C SER A 227 -11.56 14.66 2.48
N ARG A 228 -12.19 15.39 1.54
CA ARG A 228 -13.64 15.38 1.41
C ARG A 228 -14.01 13.90 1.40
N GLY A 229 -14.96 13.52 2.24
CA GLY A 229 -15.30 12.14 2.46
C GLY A 229 -15.49 11.36 1.16
N ALA A 230 -15.41 10.05 1.32
CA ALA A 230 -16.38 9.18 0.68
C ALA A 230 -17.75 9.87 0.46
#